data_AF-A0A126G1S8-F1
#
_entry.id   AF-A0A126G1S8-F1
#
_cell.length_a   1.000
_cell.length_b   1.000
_cell.length_c   1.000
_cell.angle_alpha   90.00
_cell.angle_beta   90.00
_cell.angle_gamma   90.00
#
_symmetry.space_group_name_H-M   'P 1'
#
loop_
_entity.id
_entity.type
_entity.pdbx_description
1 polymer ?
#
loop_
_entity_poly.entity_id
_entity_poly.type
_entity_poly.pdbx_seq_one_letter_code
_entity_poly.pdbx_strand_id
1 'polypeptide(L)'
;MSIPLLKYSLSTQNQRVDGYEVSPGEEQPRAYNTDNLPSAVEMDEVIWAAYRQIFSEHQILNSTSDSNLESQLRFNQIRIKDFIRGLVVSDSFRKLNYDVNNNYRFVEICVQRILGRDVYNEREKLAWSIVIASKGLESFVNLLLDSDEYEENFGDSIVPYQRRRIIPQRSKGEMPFNLKTPRYGEDFKEKFGMPQFIWQGPVRQFRPQEQRPKAGDPALFLGMVNDLATV
;
A
#
# COMPACT_ATOMS: atom_id res chain seq x y z
N MET A 1 -16.60 16.40 17.98
CA MET A 1 -15.97 15.70 19.14
C MET A 1 -15.98 16.64 20.33
N SER A 2 -16.24 16.17 21.55
CA SER A 2 -16.12 17.01 22.76
C SER A 2 -14.66 17.27 23.14
N ILE A 3 -13.76 16.32 22.86
CA ILE A 3 -12.31 16.48 22.97
C ILE A 3 -11.74 16.70 21.55
N PRO A 4 -11.09 17.83 21.27
CA PRO A 4 -10.48 18.08 19.96
C PRO A 4 -9.25 17.19 19.74
N LEU A 5 -8.91 16.94 18.48
CA LEU A 5 -7.68 16.24 18.12
C LEU A 5 -6.47 17.04 18.61
N LEU A 6 -5.47 16.35 19.16
CA LEU A 6 -4.25 17.00 19.62
C LEU A 6 -3.49 17.59 18.42
N LYS A 7 -3.09 18.86 18.53
CA LYS A 7 -2.32 19.54 17.48
C LYS A 7 -0.93 18.91 17.35
N TYR A 8 -0.49 18.67 16.13
CA TYR A 8 0.85 18.20 15.80
C TYR A 8 1.49 19.10 14.74
N SER A 9 2.83 19.14 14.73
CA SER A 9 3.60 19.86 13.72
C SER A 9 3.59 19.10 12.40
N LEU A 10 3.54 19.84 11.30
CA LEU A 10 3.70 19.27 9.96
C LEU A 10 5.18 19.06 9.64
N SER A 11 5.47 18.10 8.76
CA SER A 11 6.81 17.84 8.23
C SER A 11 6.88 18.19 6.73
N THR A 12 8.09 18.34 6.21
CA THR A 12 8.35 18.53 4.78
C THR A 12 8.19 17.19 4.06
N GLN A 13 7.22 17.11 3.15
CA GLN A 13 6.95 15.92 2.33
C GLN A 13 6.67 16.35 0.88
N ASN A 14 6.96 15.48 -0.10
CA ASN A 14 6.82 15.79 -1.53
C ASN A 14 5.40 16.19 -1.92
N GLN A 15 4.39 15.55 -1.32
CA GLN A 15 2.97 15.78 -1.61
C GLN A 15 2.46 17.18 -1.22
N ARG A 16 3.18 17.90 -0.34
CA ARG A 16 2.75 19.22 0.17
C ARG A 16 3.11 20.41 -0.72
N VAL A 17 4.03 20.22 -1.65
CA VAL A 17 4.49 21.26 -2.58
C VAL A 17 3.82 21.00 -3.91
N ASP A 18 3.60 21.98 -4.77
CA ASP A 18 3.07 21.71 -6.11
C ASP A 18 4.11 21.07 -7.04
N GLY A 19 3.66 20.21 -7.93
CA GLY A 19 4.47 19.62 -8.99
C GLY A 19 4.28 20.42 -10.28
N TYR A 20 5.34 20.63 -11.04
CA TYR A 20 5.29 21.34 -12.33
C TYR A 20 5.14 20.38 -13.52
N GLU A 21 4.60 19.20 -13.29
CA GLU A 21 4.45 18.14 -14.28
C GLU A 21 3.21 18.40 -15.15
N VAL A 22 3.40 18.63 -16.46
CA VAL A 22 2.29 18.86 -17.41
C VAL A 22 1.93 17.58 -18.17
N SER A 23 2.95 16.80 -18.54
CA SER A 23 2.81 15.49 -19.19
C SER A 23 3.53 14.45 -18.35
N PRO A 24 2.85 13.86 -17.36
CA PRO A 24 3.44 12.86 -16.48
C PRO A 24 3.94 11.64 -17.26
N GLY A 25 5.07 11.08 -16.82
CA GLY A 25 5.68 9.88 -17.41
C GLY A 25 5.14 8.59 -16.79
N GLU A 26 5.85 7.48 -17.01
CA GLU A 26 5.47 6.12 -16.57
C GLU A 26 5.35 5.97 -15.04
N GLU A 27 6.03 6.82 -14.28
CA GLU A 27 6.06 6.75 -12.81
C GLU A 27 4.83 7.37 -12.14
N GLN A 28 3.93 7.98 -12.91
CA GLN A 28 2.68 8.49 -12.36
C GLN A 28 1.77 7.33 -11.96
N PRO A 29 1.21 7.33 -10.74
CA PRO A 29 0.26 6.31 -10.35
C PRO A 29 -1.00 6.37 -11.22
N ARG A 30 -1.44 5.21 -11.73
CA ARG A 30 -2.70 5.08 -12.46
C ARG A 30 -3.87 5.38 -11.52
N ALA A 31 -4.65 6.41 -11.85
CA ALA A 31 -5.88 6.72 -11.14
C ALA A 31 -7.00 5.78 -11.61
N TYR A 32 -7.48 4.92 -10.70
CA TYR A 32 -8.66 4.10 -10.94
C TYR A 32 -9.88 4.87 -10.47
N ASN A 33 -10.77 5.22 -11.39
CA ASN A 33 -11.95 6.01 -11.10
C ASN A 33 -13.24 5.37 -11.65
N THR A 34 -14.37 5.69 -11.02
CA THR A 34 -15.70 5.25 -11.50
C THR A 34 -16.40 6.29 -12.38
N ASP A 35 -15.91 7.53 -12.41
CA ASP A 35 -16.57 8.61 -13.17
C ASP A 35 -16.39 8.45 -14.69
N ASN A 36 -15.39 7.67 -15.14
CA ASN A 36 -15.17 7.34 -16.54
C ASN A 36 -16.15 6.28 -17.11
N LEU A 37 -17.15 5.85 -16.32
CA LEU A 37 -18.12 4.81 -16.68
C LEU A 37 -17.43 3.49 -17.13
N PRO A 38 -16.68 2.84 -16.22
CA PRO A 38 -15.93 1.64 -16.56
C PRO A 38 -16.85 0.50 -17.03
N SER A 39 -16.37 -0.25 -18.01
CA SER A 39 -16.95 -1.55 -18.39
C SER A 39 -16.83 -2.56 -17.24
N ALA A 40 -17.50 -3.70 -17.36
CA ALA A 40 -17.44 -4.75 -16.32
C ALA A 40 -16.00 -5.21 -16.02
N VAL A 41 -15.14 -5.30 -17.06
CA VAL A 41 -13.73 -5.72 -16.90
C VAL A 41 -12.92 -4.62 -16.21
N GLU A 42 -13.12 -3.36 -16.58
CA GLU A 42 -12.44 -2.23 -15.94
C GLU A 42 -12.91 -2.04 -14.49
N MET A 43 -14.17 -2.36 -14.18
CA MET A 43 -14.67 -2.37 -12.81
C MET A 43 -13.96 -3.43 -11.96
N ASP A 44 -13.68 -4.61 -12.53
CA ASP A 44 -12.89 -5.63 -11.85
C ASP A 44 -11.45 -5.13 -11.56
N GLU A 45 -10.85 -4.35 -12.47
CA GLU A 45 -9.55 -3.70 -12.22
C GLU A 45 -9.60 -2.68 -11.08
N VAL A 46 -10.67 -1.87 -11.01
CA VAL A 46 -10.90 -0.89 -9.93
C VAL A 46 -11.03 -1.61 -8.58
N ILE A 47 -11.84 -2.67 -8.53
CA ILE A 47 -12.03 -3.50 -7.34
C ILE A 47 -10.69 -4.10 -6.89
N TRP A 48 -9.94 -4.70 -7.81
CA TRP A 48 -8.63 -5.28 -7.52
C TRP A 48 -7.63 -4.25 -7.02
N ALA A 49 -7.60 -3.05 -7.63
CA ALA A 49 -6.74 -1.96 -7.19
C ALA A 49 -7.07 -1.51 -5.76
N ALA A 50 -8.34 -1.43 -5.40
CA ALA A 50 -8.78 -1.09 -4.05
C ALA A 50 -8.39 -2.16 -3.02
N TYR A 51 -8.55 -3.45 -3.33
CA TYR A 51 -8.05 -4.53 -2.47
C TYR A 51 -6.53 -4.47 -2.31
N ARG A 52 -5.79 -4.25 -3.41
CA ARG A 52 -4.33 -4.16 -3.37
C ARG A 52 -3.85 -2.99 -2.51
N GLN A 53 -4.53 -1.85 -2.59
CA GLN A 53 -4.20 -0.67 -1.78
C GLN A 53 -4.48 -0.90 -0.29
N ILE A 54 -5.63 -1.47 0.06
CA ILE A 54 -6.07 -1.61 1.46
C ILE A 54 -5.49 -2.85 2.14
N PHE A 55 -5.50 -4.03 1.52
CA PHE A 55 -5.08 -5.28 2.16
C PHE A 55 -3.61 -5.63 1.93
N SER A 56 -2.98 -5.13 0.87
CA SER A 56 -1.75 -5.67 0.26
C SER A 56 -2.01 -6.93 -0.57
N GLU A 57 -1.08 -7.21 -1.49
CA GLU A 57 -1.21 -8.23 -2.53
C GLU A 57 -1.36 -9.65 -1.96
N HIS A 58 -0.71 -9.95 -0.83
CA HIS A 58 -0.78 -11.27 -0.18
C HIS A 58 -2.11 -11.58 0.50
N GLN A 59 -2.96 -10.58 0.67
CA GLN A 59 -4.24 -10.68 1.38
C GLN A 59 -5.44 -10.60 0.42
N ILE A 60 -5.22 -10.70 -0.89
CA ILE A 60 -6.29 -10.79 -1.90
C ILE A 60 -6.63 -12.27 -2.11
N LEU A 61 -7.25 -12.88 -1.11
CA LEU A 61 -7.67 -14.28 -1.11
C LEU A 61 -9.18 -14.40 -1.34
N ASN A 62 -9.64 -15.55 -1.84
CA ASN A 62 -11.08 -15.83 -1.96
C ASN A 62 -11.80 -15.79 -0.60
N SER A 63 -11.10 -16.00 0.51
CA SER A 63 -11.67 -15.92 1.86
C SER A 63 -11.80 -14.49 2.38
N THR A 64 -11.09 -13.54 1.78
CA THR A 64 -11.07 -12.14 2.21
C THR A 64 -11.91 -11.23 1.32
N SER A 65 -12.31 -11.69 0.13
CA SER A 65 -13.17 -10.95 -0.78
C SER A 65 -14.60 -10.83 -0.25
N ASP A 66 -15.17 -9.65 -0.32
CA ASP A 66 -16.55 -9.34 0.09
C ASP A 66 -17.45 -9.13 -1.13
N SER A 67 -18.15 -10.18 -1.53
CA SER A 67 -19.03 -10.18 -2.72
C SER A 67 -20.20 -9.22 -2.61
N ASN A 68 -20.67 -8.92 -1.39
CA ASN A 68 -21.79 -8.00 -1.18
C ASN A 68 -21.33 -6.57 -1.47
N LEU A 69 -20.17 -6.19 -0.94
CA LEU A 69 -19.56 -4.88 -1.15
C LEU A 69 -19.25 -4.65 -2.64
N GLU A 70 -18.70 -5.66 -3.31
CA GLU A 70 -18.42 -5.61 -4.75
C GLU A 70 -19.69 -5.45 -5.60
N SER A 71 -20.75 -6.18 -5.26
CA SER A 71 -22.02 -6.11 -6.00
C SER A 71 -22.68 -4.73 -5.84
N GLN A 72 -22.60 -4.14 -4.65
CA GLN A 72 -23.10 -2.78 -4.39
C GLN A 72 -22.32 -1.73 -5.20
N LEU A 73 -21.00 -1.89 -5.32
CA LEU A 73 -20.18 -0.98 -6.13
C LEU A 73 -20.52 -1.12 -7.63
N ARG A 74 -20.66 -2.35 -8.14
CA ARG A 74 -21.05 -2.61 -9.54
C ARG A 74 -22.42 -2.02 -9.89
N PHE A 75 -23.34 -1.98 -8.94
CA PHE A 75 -24.66 -1.39 -9.11
C PHE A 75 -24.71 0.13 -8.82
N ASN A 76 -23.56 0.77 -8.58
CA ASN A 76 -23.45 2.19 -8.21
C ASN A 76 -24.28 2.57 -6.97
N GLN A 77 -24.53 1.61 -6.06
CA GLN A 77 -25.24 1.89 -4.80
C GLN A 77 -24.31 2.57 -3.78
N ILE A 78 -23.02 2.27 -3.85
CA ILE A 78 -21.96 2.86 -3.03
C ILE A 78 -20.90 3.51 -3.92
N ARG A 79 -20.21 4.52 -3.41
CA ARG A 79 -19.06 5.14 -4.10
C ARG A 79 -17.75 4.44 -3.69
N ILE A 80 -16.64 4.77 -4.36
CA ILE A 80 -15.33 4.18 -4.01
C ILE A 80 -14.96 4.49 -2.56
N LYS A 81 -15.23 5.71 -2.07
CA LYS A 81 -14.99 6.07 -0.67
C LYS A 81 -15.68 5.12 0.31
N ASP A 82 -16.93 4.76 0.06
CA ASP A 82 -17.70 3.84 0.90
C ASP A 82 -17.20 2.39 0.75
N PHE A 83 -16.76 2.01 -0.46
CA PHE A 83 -16.10 0.73 -0.68
C PHE A 83 -14.81 0.61 0.16
N ILE A 84 -13.95 1.64 0.13
CA ILE A 84 -12.74 1.70 0.96
C ILE A 84 -13.08 1.65 2.45
N ARG A 85 -14.12 2.38 2.89
CA ARG A 85 -14.64 2.31 4.27
C ARG A 85 -15.01 0.88 4.66
N GLY A 86 -15.77 0.20 3.82
CA GLY A 86 -16.19 -1.20 4.04
C GLY A 86 -15.02 -2.16 4.12
N LEU A 87 -14.01 -2.03 3.25
CA LEU A 87 -12.82 -2.87 3.29
C LEU A 87 -12.03 -2.72 4.60
N VAL A 88 -11.85 -1.50 5.10
CA VAL A 88 -11.10 -1.25 6.34
C VAL A 88 -11.88 -1.70 7.57
N VAL A 89 -13.21 -1.57 7.56
CA VAL A 89 -14.08 -2.02 8.68
C VAL A 89 -14.32 -3.53 8.67
N SER A 90 -14.06 -4.21 7.56
CA SER A 90 -14.26 -5.65 7.41
C SER A 90 -13.56 -6.49 8.50
N ASP A 91 -14.19 -7.62 8.84
CA ASP A 91 -13.64 -8.58 9.79
C ASP A 91 -12.27 -9.13 9.36
N SER A 92 -12.07 -9.30 8.04
CA SER A 92 -10.79 -9.74 7.47
C SER A 92 -9.68 -8.75 7.77
N PHE A 93 -9.93 -7.46 7.56
CA PHE A 93 -8.94 -6.42 7.82
C PHE A 93 -8.66 -6.29 9.32
N ARG A 94 -9.71 -6.39 10.13
CA ARG A 94 -9.58 -6.38 11.59
C ARG A 94 -8.69 -7.53 12.09
N LYS A 95 -9.01 -8.77 11.72
CA LYS A 95 -8.26 -9.96 12.18
C LYS A 95 -6.82 -9.99 11.69
N LEU A 96 -6.59 -9.67 10.42
CA LEU A 96 -5.27 -9.80 9.81
C LEU A 96 -4.37 -8.62 10.09
N ASN A 97 -4.92 -7.40 10.23
CA ASN A 97 -4.13 -6.18 10.33
C ASN A 97 -4.32 -5.46 11.67
N TYR A 98 -5.55 -5.33 12.20
CA TYR A 98 -5.75 -4.60 13.46
C TYR A 98 -5.27 -5.40 14.68
N ASP A 99 -5.69 -6.66 14.82
CA ASP A 99 -5.44 -7.48 16.02
C ASP A 99 -3.95 -7.80 16.25
N VAL A 100 -3.12 -7.68 15.20
CA VAL A 100 -1.67 -7.92 15.24
C VAL A 100 -0.82 -6.64 15.32
N ASN A 101 -1.44 -5.50 15.62
CA ASN A 101 -0.75 -4.22 15.77
C ASN A 101 -1.23 -3.47 17.02
N ASN A 102 -0.42 -2.52 17.48
CA ASN A 102 -0.86 -1.53 18.46
C ASN A 102 -1.56 -0.37 17.74
N ASN A 103 -2.30 0.45 18.49
CA ASN A 103 -3.04 1.58 17.90
C ASN A 103 -2.10 2.55 17.15
N TYR A 104 -0.88 2.76 17.64
CA TYR A 104 0.07 3.70 17.02
C TYR A 104 0.51 3.26 15.61
N ARG A 105 0.87 1.97 15.47
CA ARG A 105 1.28 1.39 14.19
C ARG A 105 0.09 1.21 13.25
N PHE A 106 -1.08 0.86 13.79
CA PHE A 106 -2.29 0.74 12.98
C PHE A 106 -2.70 2.08 12.36
N VAL A 107 -2.59 3.19 13.10
CA VAL A 107 -2.77 4.54 12.55
C VAL A 107 -1.82 4.78 11.39
N GLU A 108 -0.53 4.46 11.54
CA GLU A 108 0.45 4.63 10.46
C GLU A 108 0.07 3.84 9.20
N ILE A 109 -0.36 2.59 9.36
CA ILE A 109 -0.85 1.75 8.25
C ILE A 109 -2.05 2.42 7.55
N CYS A 110 -3.02 2.91 8.33
CA CYS A 110 -4.23 3.53 7.78
C CYS A 110 -3.91 4.86 7.06
N VAL A 111 -3.04 5.71 7.63
CA VAL A 111 -2.60 6.96 6.99
C VAL A 111 -1.90 6.65 5.66
N GLN A 112 -1.00 5.67 5.64
CA GLN A 112 -0.27 5.30 4.42
C GLN A 112 -1.18 4.70 3.34
N ARG A 113 -2.13 3.83 3.70
CA ARG A 113 -3.01 3.15 2.74
C ARG A 113 -4.19 4.00 2.28
N ILE A 114 -4.77 4.81 3.16
CA ILE A 114 -5.98 5.60 2.86
C ILE A 114 -5.63 7.01 2.36
N LEU A 115 -4.74 7.74 3.04
CA LEU A 115 -4.34 9.10 2.62
C LEU A 115 -3.20 9.10 1.60
N GLY A 116 -2.59 7.94 1.35
CA GLY A 116 -1.54 7.79 0.36
C GLY A 116 -0.25 8.55 0.69
N ARG A 117 -0.01 8.89 1.96
CA ARG A 117 1.19 9.62 2.42
C ARG A 117 1.78 9.01 3.67
N ASP A 118 3.01 9.40 3.98
CA ASP A 118 3.61 9.04 5.25
C ASP A 118 3.08 9.93 6.40
N VAL A 119 3.22 9.43 7.62
CA VAL A 119 2.94 10.19 8.84
C VAL A 119 3.94 11.34 8.96
N TYR A 120 3.50 12.52 9.39
CA TYR A 120 4.37 13.68 9.54
C TYR A 120 5.38 13.52 10.67
N ASN A 121 4.91 13.07 11.84
CA ASN A 121 5.67 12.96 13.08
C ASN A 121 5.05 11.90 14.00
N GLU A 122 5.78 11.43 15.01
CA GLU A 122 5.25 10.49 16.02
C GLU A 122 4.01 11.04 16.75
N ARG A 123 3.94 12.37 16.95
CA ARG A 123 2.79 13.03 17.57
C ARG A 123 1.49 12.84 16.80
N GLU A 124 1.53 12.72 15.47
CA GLU A 124 0.34 12.42 14.66
C GLU A 124 -0.17 11.01 14.97
N LYS A 125 0.73 10.02 15.13
CA LYS A 125 0.35 8.66 15.56
C LYS A 125 -0.36 8.68 16.91
N LEU A 126 0.20 9.43 17.87
CA LEU A 126 -0.40 9.58 19.20
C LEU A 126 -1.77 10.25 19.13
N ALA A 127 -1.90 11.35 18.38
CA ALA A 127 -3.13 12.13 18.25
C ALA A 127 -4.30 11.31 17.66
N TRP A 128 -4.01 10.42 16.71
CA TRP A 128 -5.04 9.56 16.11
C TRP A 128 -5.27 8.26 16.90
N SER A 129 -4.28 7.75 17.62
CA SER A 129 -4.43 6.51 18.40
C SER A 129 -5.49 6.60 19.50
N ILE A 130 -5.68 7.79 20.09
CA ILE A 130 -6.72 8.04 21.10
C ILE A 130 -8.12 8.04 20.50
N VAL A 131 -8.27 8.39 19.22
CA VAL A 131 -9.56 8.35 18.51
C VAL A 131 -10.03 6.89 18.42
N ILE A 132 -9.12 5.99 18.03
CA ILE A 132 -9.39 4.55 18.00
C ILE A 132 -9.78 4.03 19.38
N ALA A 133 -9.01 4.39 20.42
CA ALA A 133 -9.26 3.90 21.78
C ALA A 133 -10.58 4.44 22.38
N SER A 134 -10.97 5.67 22.05
CA SER A 134 -12.16 6.31 22.64
C SER A 134 -13.45 6.03 21.88
N LYS A 135 -13.39 5.86 20.56
CA LYS A 135 -14.59 5.74 19.70
C LYS A 135 -14.65 4.47 18.85
N GLY A 136 -13.58 3.68 18.84
CA GLY A 136 -13.46 2.49 18.01
C GLY A 136 -12.97 2.77 16.59
N LEU A 137 -12.81 1.67 15.84
CA LEU A 137 -12.22 1.65 14.50
C LEU A 137 -13.10 2.38 13.47
N GLU A 138 -14.41 2.14 13.47
CA GLU A 138 -15.33 2.70 12.48
C GLU A 138 -15.33 4.24 12.51
N SER A 139 -15.42 4.84 13.70
CA SER A 139 -15.37 6.30 13.83
C SER A 139 -14.01 6.87 13.44
N PHE A 140 -12.92 6.14 13.66
CA PHE A 140 -11.59 6.58 13.22
C PHE A 140 -11.48 6.61 11.70
N VAL A 141 -11.96 5.56 11.02
CA VAL A 141 -11.95 5.49 9.56
C VAL A 141 -12.82 6.57 8.94
N ASN A 142 -14.01 6.82 9.50
CA ASN A 142 -14.89 7.89 9.02
C ASN A 142 -14.20 9.25 9.13
N LEU A 143 -13.61 9.58 10.28
CA LEU A 143 -12.89 10.86 10.46
C LEU A 143 -11.71 11.04 9.51
N LEU A 144 -11.09 9.95 9.06
CA LEU A 144 -9.95 9.97 8.16
C LEU A 144 -10.41 10.12 6.69
N LEU A 145 -11.49 9.45 6.29
CA LEU A 145 -12.10 9.59 4.97
C LEU A 145 -12.85 10.91 4.77
N ASP A 146 -13.41 11.47 5.84
CA ASP A 146 -14.11 12.77 5.83
C ASP A 146 -13.14 13.96 6.03
N SER A 147 -11.83 13.74 5.91
CA SER A 147 -10.84 14.81 6.00
C SER A 147 -10.73 15.57 4.69
N ASP A 148 -10.52 16.88 4.77
CA ASP A 148 -10.29 17.74 3.59
C ASP A 148 -9.14 17.19 2.72
N GLU A 149 -8.11 16.61 3.34
CA GLU A 149 -6.99 15.97 2.62
C GLU A 149 -7.46 14.79 1.75
N TYR A 150 -8.41 13.98 2.21
CA TYR A 150 -8.93 12.88 1.40
C TYR A 150 -9.82 13.41 0.26
N GLU A 151 -10.70 14.36 0.58
CA GLU A 151 -11.65 14.95 -0.37
C GLU A 151 -10.92 15.67 -1.52
N GLU A 152 -9.90 16.48 -1.23
CA GLU A 152 -9.13 17.22 -2.23
C GLU A 152 -8.32 16.32 -3.18
N ASN A 153 -7.84 15.16 -2.69
CA ASN A 153 -6.95 14.30 -3.48
C ASN A 153 -7.66 13.17 -4.22
N PHE A 154 -8.66 12.54 -3.60
CA PHE A 154 -9.33 11.36 -4.14
C PHE A 154 -10.84 11.59 -4.35
N GLY A 155 -11.45 12.50 -3.60
CA GLY A 155 -12.89 12.67 -3.59
C GLY A 155 -13.61 11.36 -3.24
N ASP A 156 -14.74 11.11 -3.90
CA ASP A 156 -15.57 9.93 -3.61
C ASP A 156 -15.37 8.77 -4.60
N SER A 157 -14.75 9.05 -5.74
CA SER A 157 -14.78 8.22 -6.95
C SER A 157 -13.42 7.73 -7.42
N ILE A 158 -12.33 8.03 -6.68
CA ILE A 158 -10.97 7.61 -7.03
C ILE A 158 -10.43 6.65 -5.95
N VAL A 159 -9.80 5.56 -6.39
CA VAL A 159 -9.11 4.63 -5.48
C VAL A 159 -7.83 5.30 -4.95
N PRO A 160 -7.59 5.29 -3.63
CA PRO A 160 -6.36 5.85 -3.07
C PRO A 160 -5.10 5.21 -3.64
N TYR A 161 -4.04 6.00 -3.76
CA TYR A 161 -2.74 5.56 -4.21
C TYR A 161 -1.63 6.29 -3.46
N GLN A 162 -0.40 5.76 -3.48
CA GLN A 162 0.74 6.44 -2.87
C GLN A 162 1.09 7.71 -3.65
N ARG A 163 0.86 8.87 -3.01
CA ARG A 163 1.05 10.18 -3.61
C ARG A 163 2.54 10.52 -3.67
N ARG A 164 2.99 10.97 -4.85
CA ARG A 164 4.32 11.55 -5.10
C ARG A 164 5.50 10.75 -4.53
N ARG A 165 5.52 9.45 -4.83
CA ARG A 165 6.58 8.52 -4.42
C ARG A 165 7.94 8.83 -5.07
N ILE A 166 7.92 9.23 -6.34
CA ILE A 166 9.13 9.48 -7.14
C ILE A 166 9.14 10.95 -7.55
N ILE A 167 10.32 11.54 -7.47
CA ILE A 167 10.60 12.86 -8.03
C ILE A 167 10.92 12.66 -9.52
N PRO A 168 10.34 13.44 -10.46
CA PRO A 168 10.42 13.20 -11.90
C PRO A 168 11.82 12.94 -12.48
N GLN A 169 12.87 13.54 -11.89
CA GLN A 169 14.25 13.40 -12.37
C GLN A 169 14.97 12.15 -11.84
N ARG A 170 14.35 11.37 -10.94
CA ARG A 170 14.96 10.22 -10.28
C ARG A 170 14.35 8.93 -10.77
N SER A 171 15.19 7.93 -11.04
CA SER A 171 14.76 6.55 -11.32
C SER A 171 14.38 5.78 -10.05
N LYS A 172 14.86 6.21 -8.88
CA LYS A 172 14.57 5.58 -7.58
C LYS A 172 13.82 6.57 -6.67
N GLY A 173 12.60 6.21 -6.31
CA GLY A 173 11.77 6.93 -5.35
C GLY A 173 11.82 6.35 -3.94
N GLU A 174 10.87 6.80 -3.14
CA GLU A 174 10.60 6.28 -1.80
C GLU A 174 10.11 4.83 -1.86
N MET A 175 10.30 4.12 -0.74
CA MET A 175 9.87 2.74 -0.61
C MET A 175 8.34 2.63 -0.67
N PRO A 176 7.78 1.68 -1.43
CA PRO A 176 6.35 1.41 -1.43
C PRO A 176 5.83 1.11 -0.01
N PHE A 177 4.66 1.65 0.35
CA PHE A 177 4.13 1.50 1.71
C PHE A 177 3.91 0.05 2.13
N ASN A 178 3.49 -0.82 1.21
CA ASN A 178 3.31 -2.25 1.50
C ASN A 178 4.61 -2.96 1.90
N LEU A 179 5.77 -2.48 1.43
CA LEU A 179 7.10 -2.96 1.87
C LEU A 179 7.59 -2.25 3.13
N LYS A 180 7.28 -0.95 3.27
CA LYS A 180 7.67 -0.14 4.43
C LYS A 180 6.97 -0.60 5.71
N THR A 181 5.67 -0.79 5.65
CA THR A 181 4.83 -1.23 6.77
C THR A 181 4.21 -2.58 6.43
N PRO A 182 4.92 -3.69 6.68
CA PRO A 182 4.34 -5.02 6.58
C PRO A 182 3.26 -5.23 7.65
N ARG A 183 2.50 -6.32 7.50
CA ARG A 183 1.32 -6.67 8.32
C ARG A 183 1.53 -6.49 9.82
N TYR A 184 2.66 -6.92 10.37
CA TYR A 184 3.01 -6.74 11.78
C TYR A 184 4.44 -6.22 11.91
N GLY A 185 4.71 -5.54 13.02
CA GLY A 185 6.05 -5.03 13.36
C GLY A 185 6.90 -6.06 14.10
N GLU A 186 8.13 -5.66 14.42
CA GLU A 186 9.07 -6.46 15.22
C GLU A 186 8.47 -6.81 16.60
N ASP A 187 7.82 -5.85 17.26
CA ASP A 187 7.17 -6.02 18.57
C ASP A 187 6.18 -7.19 18.64
N PHE A 188 5.45 -7.44 17.55
CA PHE A 188 4.47 -8.53 17.48
C PHE A 188 5.10 -9.85 17.00
N LYS A 189 6.21 -9.78 16.25
CA LYS A 189 6.94 -10.97 15.78
C LYS A 189 7.42 -11.82 16.96
N GLU A 190 7.90 -11.17 18.04
CA GLU A 190 8.33 -11.85 19.26
C GLU A 190 7.16 -12.52 20.00
N LYS A 191 6.00 -11.85 20.09
CA LYS A 191 4.82 -12.35 20.80
C LYS A 191 4.20 -13.59 20.18
N PHE A 192 4.25 -13.72 18.84
CA PHE A 192 3.71 -14.88 18.13
C PHE A 192 4.56 -16.15 18.29
N GLY A 193 5.70 -16.08 19.01
CA GLY A 193 6.57 -17.25 19.22
C GLY A 193 7.12 -17.81 17.91
N MET A 194 7.20 -16.98 16.86
CA MET A 194 7.85 -17.36 15.61
C MET A 194 9.27 -17.80 15.94
N PRO A 195 9.72 -18.98 15.47
CA PRO A 195 11.05 -19.46 15.80
C PRO A 195 12.08 -18.42 15.37
N GLN A 196 12.78 -17.85 16.34
CA GLN A 196 13.94 -17.01 16.08
C GLN A 196 15.03 -17.95 15.54
N PHE A 197 15.17 -18.00 14.21
CA PHE A 197 16.27 -18.74 13.60
C PHE A 197 17.59 -18.13 14.09
N ILE A 198 18.36 -18.90 14.84
CA ILE A 198 19.65 -18.51 15.41
C ILE A 198 20.68 -18.18 14.30
N TRP A 199 20.45 -18.65 13.07
CA TRP A 199 21.28 -18.34 11.90
C TRP A 199 20.48 -18.52 10.59
N GLN A 200 20.26 -17.43 9.84
CA GLN A 200 19.71 -17.44 8.47
C GLN A 200 20.80 -17.06 7.44
N GLY A 201 21.98 -17.67 7.54
CA GLY A 201 23.01 -17.48 6.51
C GLY A 201 22.57 -18.05 5.15
N PRO A 202 23.25 -17.67 4.06
CA PRO A 202 22.97 -18.23 2.73
C PRO A 202 23.14 -19.76 2.76
N VAL A 203 22.34 -20.45 1.96
CA VAL A 203 22.39 -21.91 1.83
C VAL A 203 23.75 -22.31 1.29
N ARG A 204 24.54 -23.01 2.11
CA ARG A 204 25.85 -23.54 1.69
C ARG A 204 25.63 -24.82 0.91
N GLN A 205 26.15 -24.88 -0.31
CA GLN A 205 26.13 -26.07 -1.15
C GLN A 205 27.56 -26.45 -1.52
N PHE A 206 27.81 -27.75 -1.64
CA PHE A 206 29.14 -28.27 -2.00
C PHE A 206 29.50 -27.97 -3.46
N ARG A 207 28.50 -27.87 -4.35
CA ARG A 207 28.66 -27.38 -5.72
C ARG A 207 28.34 -25.88 -5.73
N PRO A 208 29.30 -25.01 -6.11
CA PRO A 208 29.02 -23.59 -6.26
C PRO A 208 28.06 -23.37 -7.43
N GLN A 209 26.86 -22.86 -7.15
CA GLN A 209 25.85 -22.55 -8.17
C GLN A 209 26.06 -21.15 -8.79
N GLU A 210 26.66 -20.23 -8.04
CA GLU A 210 26.87 -18.84 -8.44
C GLU A 210 28.31 -18.61 -8.94
N GLN A 211 28.81 -19.51 -9.79
CA GLN A 211 30.12 -19.34 -10.42
C GLN A 211 30.06 -18.20 -11.43
N ARG A 212 31.00 -17.26 -11.32
CA ARG A 212 31.14 -16.16 -12.28
C ARG A 212 32.04 -16.64 -13.44
N PRO A 213 31.66 -16.39 -14.70
CA PRO A 213 32.49 -16.74 -15.84
C PRO A 213 33.82 -15.99 -15.77
N LYS A 214 34.89 -16.65 -16.16
CA LYS A 214 36.24 -16.10 -16.27
C LYS A 214 36.48 -15.58 -17.68
N ALA A 215 37.46 -14.69 -17.80
CA ALA A 215 37.96 -14.27 -19.11
C ALA A 215 38.45 -15.49 -19.90
N GLY A 216 37.97 -15.62 -21.15
CA GLY A 216 38.32 -16.75 -22.03
C GLY A 216 37.35 -17.94 -21.95
N ASP A 217 36.34 -17.92 -21.09
CA ASP A 217 35.33 -18.96 -21.07
C ASP A 217 34.54 -18.97 -22.40
N PRO A 218 34.38 -20.14 -23.06
CA PRO A 218 33.72 -20.23 -24.37
C PRO A 218 32.26 -19.78 -24.32
N ALA A 219 31.62 -19.84 -23.14
CA ALA A 219 30.27 -19.35 -22.90
C ALA A 219 30.10 -17.85 -23.24
N LEU A 220 31.17 -17.06 -23.12
CA LEU A 220 31.15 -15.63 -23.43
C LEU A 220 31.05 -15.33 -24.93
N PHE A 221 31.34 -16.31 -25.79
CA PHE A 221 31.36 -16.15 -27.24
C PHE A 221 30.17 -16.83 -27.95
N LEU A 222 29.19 -17.34 -27.19
CA LEU A 222 28.04 -18.05 -27.75
C LEU A 222 27.15 -17.19 -28.67
N GLY A 223 27.16 -15.86 -28.51
CA GLY A 223 26.45 -14.95 -29.42
C GLY A 223 26.93 -15.08 -30.87
N MET A 224 28.25 -15.08 -31.08
CA MET A 224 28.86 -15.24 -32.41
C MET A 224 28.52 -16.58 -33.06
N VAL A 225 28.43 -17.64 -32.24
CA VAL A 225 28.12 -18.99 -32.73
C VAL A 225 26.70 -19.07 -33.28
N ASN A 226 25.74 -18.42 -32.62
CA ASN A 226 24.35 -18.42 -33.05
C ASN A 226 24.14 -17.65 -34.36
N ASP A 227 24.86 -16.52 -34.55
CA ASP A 227 24.76 -15.71 -35.77
C ASP A 227 25.27 -16.46 -37.01
N LEU A 228 26.27 -17.33 -36.84
CA LEU A 228 26.82 -18.16 -37.93
C LEU A 228 25.92 -19.35 -38.29
N ALA A 229 25.10 -19.84 -37.36
CA ALA A 229 24.22 -20.99 -37.59
C ALA A 229 22.92 -20.63 -38.33
N THR A 230 22.59 -19.35 -38.42
CA THR A 230 21.40 -18.84 -39.12
C THR A 230 21.62 -18.49 -40.60
N VAL A 231 22.81 -18.75 -41.14
CA VAL A 231 23.16 -18.62 -42.57
C VAL A 231 23.30 -20.01 -43.19
#